data_AF-A0A2E3IEP4-F1
#
_entry.id   AF-A0A2E3IEP4-F1
#
_cell.length_a   1.000
_cell.length_b   1.000
_cell.length_c   1.000
_cell.angle_alpha   90.00
_cell.angle_beta   90.00
_cell.angle_gamma   90.00
#
_symmetry.space_group_name_H-M   'P 1'
#
loop_
_entity.id
_entity.type
_entity.pdbx_description
1 polymer ?
#
loop_
_entity_poly.entity_id
_entity_poly.type
_entity_poly.pdbx_seq_one_letter_code
_entity_poly.pdbx_strand_id
1 'polypeptide(L)'
;MSLTFSIASLCLGSALLTSALSLGAGAEEAELKEDFAFFQDPTCVVLKTQVGKRDLTRFKTTLLRNVARQLLEGSYDTRHRAASYQAYPSPSALQRMIKLGDGFSRYENITGIYLEAGRHVVLVGDTGGRKISLLIPEWMRKPPPGIEPSKDPAGWGLKRQEIGIRPGLNTIEVKKSGLVYLNYYDQKPEQAPRILVHFLTGKVNGYFDSSQHDNEDWNKLLDNAVAPILDARGKHIQVAYPVEWFNVHTRGKGAELMRNYDTLLLHHYTILGLVKYDKIPPNRILARVNYNYYMFRDRDGVAYFGNKGTMRMVADPDVVTKGDPCWGFCHEAGHVLQLRPQITWGGMTEVSCNIFSMYTGGKMGNASRLASQDNYTKARKSIIQSEPKISYLQDPDVFNRLVPFWQLHLFFTKHGHPDFYADVMEEMRKQPDAGRGNDSIRNQFQFVRICCDVGKVDLTEFFEQWGFFRAGEIKLKDYRNYHFVVTPEMIDETRSYIARKNYKKPAEDLTLLRD
;
A
#
# COMPACT_ATOMS: atom_id res chain seq x y z
N MET A 1 -60.70 38.14 -14.85
CA MET A 1 -59.50 38.97 -15.06
C MET A 1 -58.29 38.09 -14.83
N SER A 2 -57.62 37.70 -15.92
CA SER A 2 -56.42 36.87 -15.91
C SER A 2 -55.22 37.77 -16.20
N LEU A 3 -54.14 37.63 -15.46
CA LEU A 3 -52.86 38.30 -15.72
C LEU A 3 -51.75 37.25 -15.64
N THR A 4 -51.26 36.88 -16.82
CA THR A 4 -50.06 36.08 -17.06
C THR A 4 -48.87 37.02 -17.25
N PHE A 5 -47.78 36.80 -16.51
CA PHE A 5 -46.47 37.40 -16.79
C PHE A 5 -45.53 36.34 -17.37
N SER A 6 -45.02 36.60 -18.57
CA SER A 6 -43.96 35.83 -19.23
C SER A 6 -42.60 36.15 -18.60
N ILE A 7 -41.88 35.10 -18.18
CA ILE A 7 -40.42 35.14 -17.97
C ILE A 7 -39.80 34.26 -19.05
N ALA A 8 -39.46 34.88 -20.18
CA ALA A 8 -38.71 34.25 -21.26
C ALA A 8 -37.56 35.18 -21.67
N SER A 9 -36.50 35.22 -20.87
CA SER A 9 -35.21 35.83 -21.25
C SER A 9 -34.12 35.45 -20.23
N LEU A 10 -33.69 34.19 -20.21
CA LEU A 10 -32.44 33.79 -19.52
C LEU A 10 -31.77 32.50 -20.03
N CYS A 11 -32.29 31.85 -21.10
CA CYS A 11 -31.75 30.58 -21.62
C CYS A 11 -30.87 30.69 -22.87
N LEU A 12 -30.69 31.87 -23.49
CA LEU A 12 -29.83 32.01 -24.68
C LEU A 12 -28.35 32.30 -24.37
N GLY A 13 -28.02 32.84 -23.18
CA GLY A 13 -26.64 33.19 -22.83
C GLY A 13 -25.74 31.99 -22.53
N SER A 14 -26.29 30.92 -21.95
CA SER A 14 -25.53 29.73 -21.53
C SER A 14 -25.19 28.77 -22.69
N ALA A 15 -26.02 28.72 -23.74
CA ALA A 15 -25.78 27.88 -24.93
C ALA A 15 -24.74 28.47 -25.90
N LEU A 16 -24.66 29.81 -26.01
CA LEU A 16 -23.67 30.49 -26.86
C LEU A 16 -22.27 30.51 -26.24
N LEU A 17 -22.16 30.61 -24.91
CA LEU A 17 -20.85 30.51 -24.24
C LEU A 17 -20.26 29.10 -24.32
N THR A 18 -21.09 28.05 -24.18
CA THR A 18 -20.63 26.66 -24.24
C THR A 18 -20.22 26.23 -25.65
N SER A 19 -20.87 26.75 -26.71
CA SER A 19 -20.47 26.49 -28.09
C SER A 19 -19.21 27.25 -28.52
N ALA A 20 -19.01 28.49 -28.07
CA ALA A 20 -17.78 29.24 -28.33
C ALA A 20 -16.55 28.63 -27.61
N LEU A 21 -16.73 28.16 -26.37
CA LEU A 21 -15.69 27.47 -25.61
C LEU A 21 -15.28 26.12 -26.25
N SER A 22 -16.23 25.37 -26.81
CA SER A 22 -15.94 24.09 -27.48
C SER A 22 -15.30 24.27 -28.86
N LEU A 23 -15.70 25.30 -29.61
CA LEU A 23 -15.06 25.67 -30.88
C LEU A 23 -13.60 26.15 -30.68
N GLY A 24 -13.35 26.93 -29.63
CA GLY A 24 -11.99 27.38 -29.27
C GLY A 24 -11.06 26.24 -28.84
N ALA A 25 -11.55 25.29 -28.05
CA ALA A 25 -10.77 24.12 -27.63
C ALA A 25 -10.43 23.19 -28.82
N GLY A 26 -11.36 23.01 -29.76
CA GLY A 26 -11.11 22.21 -30.96
C GLY A 26 -10.08 22.84 -31.91
N ALA A 27 -10.07 24.17 -32.03
CA ALA A 27 -9.08 24.89 -32.82
C ALA A 27 -7.66 24.78 -32.23
N GLU A 28 -7.53 24.95 -30.91
CA GLU A 28 -6.23 24.83 -30.23
C GLU A 28 -5.65 23.41 -30.34
N GLU A 29 -6.47 22.36 -30.26
CA GLU A 29 -6.02 20.99 -30.47
C GLU A 29 -5.53 20.72 -31.89
N ALA A 30 -6.14 21.36 -32.89
CA ALA A 30 -5.71 21.25 -34.28
C ALA A 30 -4.34 21.93 -34.48
N GLU A 31 -4.16 23.13 -33.93
CA GLU A 31 -2.88 23.85 -33.97
C GLU A 31 -1.76 23.08 -33.25
N LEU A 32 -2.05 22.46 -32.10
CA LEU A 32 -1.09 21.59 -31.40
C LEU A 32 -0.64 20.43 -32.29
N LYS A 33 -1.58 19.79 -33.01
CA LYS A 33 -1.25 18.67 -33.90
C LYS A 33 -0.44 19.10 -35.11
N GLU A 34 -0.65 20.29 -35.64
CA GLU A 34 0.19 20.83 -36.73
C GLU A 34 1.63 20.99 -36.28
N ASP A 35 1.86 21.48 -35.05
CA ASP A 35 3.19 21.64 -34.47
C ASP A 35 3.94 20.30 -34.29
N PHE A 36 3.24 19.16 -34.27
CA PHE A 36 3.89 17.83 -34.20
C PHE A 36 4.81 17.57 -35.41
N ALA A 37 4.59 18.25 -36.54
CA ALA A 37 5.42 18.13 -37.73
C ALA A 37 6.89 18.54 -37.49
N PHE A 38 7.20 19.29 -36.42
CA PHE A 38 8.55 19.69 -36.03
C PHE A 38 9.28 18.65 -35.15
N PHE A 39 8.59 17.63 -34.66
CA PHE A 39 9.13 16.61 -33.76
C PHE A 39 9.32 15.26 -34.46
N GLN A 40 10.22 14.41 -33.95
CA GLN A 40 10.50 13.10 -34.53
C GLN A 40 9.30 12.16 -34.46
N ASP A 41 8.50 12.29 -33.40
CA ASP A 41 7.29 11.52 -33.17
C ASP A 41 6.25 12.34 -32.37
N PRO A 42 4.99 11.87 -32.30
CA PRO A 42 3.89 12.60 -31.65
C PRO A 42 4.03 12.82 -30.14
N THR A 43 5.03 12.24 -29.46
CA THR A 43 5.31 12.53 -28.05
C THR A 43 6.00 13.87 -27.86
N CYS A 44 6.53 14.49 -28.92
CA CYS A 44 7.13 15.82 -28.90
C CYS A 44 8.29 16.01 -27.92
N VAL A 45 9.06 14.95 -27.64
CA VAL A 45 10.23 15.00 -26.74
C VAL A 45 11.52 15.33 -27.49
N VAL A 46 11.59 14.99 -28.79
CA VAL A 46 12.77 15.20 -29.62
C VAL A 46 12.40 15.94 -30.89
N LEU A 47 13.10 17.03 -31.18
CA LEU A 47 12.94 17.78 -32.43
C LEU A 47 13.57 17.03 -33.61
N LYS A 48 13.03 17.22 -34.81
CA LYS A 48 13.70 16.75 -36.03
C LYS A 48 15.03 17.49 -36.20
N THR A 49 16.04 16.82 -36.76
CA THR A 49 17.41 17.34 -36.87
C THR A 49 17.53 18.66 -37.64
N GLN A 50 16.60 18.92 -38.56
CA GLN A 50 16.55 20.16 -39.35
C GLN A 50 15.86 21.34 -38.65
N VAL A 51 15.24 21.13 -37.48
CA VAL A 51 14.52 22.20 -36.76
C VAL A 51 15.50 22.95 -35.87
N GLY A 52 15.63 24.26 -36.12
CA GLY A 52 16.49 25.15 -35.34
C GLY A 52 15.77 26.38 -34.80
N LYS A 53 16.52 27.30 -34.18
CA LYS A 53 15.97 28.53 -33.55
C LYS A 53 15.12 29.37 -34.51
N ARG A 54 15.45 29.39 -35.81
CA ARG A 54 14.72 30.14 -36.84
C ARG A 54 13.32 29.57 -37.10
N ASP A 55 13.11 28.29 -36.83
CA ASP A 55 11.83 27.62 -37.05
C ASP A 55 10.82 27.86 -35.93
N LEU A 56 11.24 28.38 -34.78
CA LEU A 56 10.35 28.67 -33.64
C LEU A 56 9.19 29.60 -34.01
N THR A 57 9.39 30.50 -34.98
CA THR A 57 8.35 31.42 -35.49
C THR A 57 7.25 30.69 -36.28
N ARG A 58 7.53 29.47 -36.76
CA ARG A 58 6.61 28.65 -37.57
C ARG A 58 5.64 27.82 -36.73
N PHE A 59 5.90 27.67 -35.43
CA PHE A 59 5.00 27.01 -34.50
C PHE A 59 3.71 27.81 -34.37
N LYS A 60 2.56 27.14 -34.46
CA LYS A 60 1.23 27.72 -34.26
C LYS A 60 0.99 28.04 -32.80
N THR A 61 1.35 27.12 -31.92
CA THR A 61 1.06 27.23 -30.50
C THR A 61 2.26 27.79 -29.72
N THR A 62 1.99 28.68 -28.78
CA THR A 62 3.01 29.16 -27.83
C THR A 62 3.53 28.02 -26.95
N LEU A 63 2.67 27.03 -26.65
CA LEU A 63 3.00 25.89 -25.80
C LEU A 63 4.14 25.06 -26.41
N LEU A 64 3.97 24.52 -27.62
CA LEU A 64 5.00 23.70 -28.25
C LEU A 64 6.19 24.53 -28.75
N ARG A 65 5.98 25.81 -29.09
CA ARG A 65 7.10 26.73 -29.35
C ARG A 65 8.03 26.85 -28.14
N ASN A 66 7.48 26.98 -26.93
CA ASN A 66 8.28 27.08 -25.71
C ASN A 66 9.00 25.77 -25.39
N VAL A 67 8.34 24.62 -25.58
CA VAL A 67 8.95 23.30 -25.45
C VAL A 67 10.12 23.15 -26.43
N ALA A 68 9.90 23.44 -27.71
CA ALA A 68 10.94 23.39 -28.74
C ALA A 68 12.12 24.30 -28.42
N ARG A 69 11.87 25.53 -27.94
CA ARG A 69 12.93 26.44 -27.50
C ARG A 69 13.78 25.83 -26.38
N GLN A 70 13.14 25.31 -25.33
CA GLN A 70 13.83 24.71 -24.19
C GLN A 70 14.58 23.42 -24.55
N LEU A 71 14.06 22.64 -25.50
CA LEU A 71 14.76 21.46 -26.05
C LEU A 71 16.02 21.88 -26.81
N LEU A 72 15.95 22.93 -27.65
CA LEU A 72 17.12 23.47 -28.35
C LEU A 72 18.17 24.06 -27.39
N GLU A 73 17.73 24.59 -26.25
CA GLU A 73 18.58 25.17 -25.21
C GLU A 73 19.13 24.12 -24.24
N GLY A 74 18.64 22.88 -24.28
CA GLY A 74 19.01 21.82 -23.35
C GLY A 74 18.46 22.03 -21.93
N SER A 75 17.50 22.92 -21.74
CA SER A 75 16.94 23.28 -20.42
C SER A 75 15.57 22.64 -20.13
N TYR A 76 15.05 21.80 -21.03
CA TYR A 76 13.77 21.13 -20.85
C TYR A 76 13.88 19.96 -19.85
N ASP A 77 13.04 19.94 -18.82
CA ASP A 77 13.01 18.82 -17.86
C ASP A 77 12.33 17.59 -18.45
N THR A 78 13.13 16.70 -19.03
CA THR A 78 12.68 15.40 -19.52
C THR A 78 12.60 14.32 -18.44
N ARG A 79 13.10 14.57 -17.22
CA ARG A 79 13.05 13.58 -16.13
C ARG A 79 11.64 13.43 -15.57
N HIS A 80 10.93 14.54 -15.41
CA HIS A 80 9.56 14.55 -14.89
C HIS A 80 8.52 14.85 -15.95
N ARG A 81 8.76 15.82 -16.85
CA ARG A 81 7.74 16.19 -17.83
C ARG A 81 7.52 15.11 -18.88
N ALA A 82 8.55 14.39 -19.28
CA ALA A 82 8.50 13.41 -20.37
C ALA A 82 9.16 12.08 -20.00
N ALA A 83 8.52 11.34 -19.10
CA ALA A 83 9.08 10.12 -18.53
C ALA A 83 8.46 8.84 -19.11
N SER A 84 9.24 7.76 -19.07
CA SER A 84 8.82 6.42 -19.50
C SER A 84 8.47 5.56 -18.29
N TYR A 85 7.25 5.02 -18.27
CA TYR A 85 6.69 4.26 -17.15
C TYR A 85 6.53 2.78 -17.52
N GLN A 86 6.77 1.90 -16.55
CA GLN A 86 6.54 0.46 -16.70
C GLN A 86 5.22 0.04 -16.07
N ALA A 87 4.67 -1.08 -16.55
CA ALA A 87 3.56 -1.72 -15.87
C ALA A 87 4.03 -2.35 -14.56
N TYR A 88 3.18 -2.27 -13.53
CA TYR A 88 3.32 -3.05 -12.31
C TYR A 88 2.29 -4.18 -12.25
N PRO A 89 2.54 -5.27 -11.51
CA PRO A 89 1.51 -6.26 -11.23
C PRO A 89 0.25 -5.62 -10.63
N SER A 90 -0.88 -5.88 -11.27
CA SER A 90 -2.21 -5.54 -10.73
C SER A 90 -2.50 -6.26 -9.41
N PRO A 91 -3.44 -5.75 -8.59
CA PRO A 91 -3.88 -6.42 -7.36
C PRO A 91 -4.26 -7.90 -7.57
N SER A 92 -4.92 -8.22 -8.68
CA SER A 92 -5.26 -9.60 -9.02
C SER A 92 -4.05 -10.44 -9.45
N ALA A 93 -3.04 -9.83 -10.08
CA ALA A 93 -1.79 -10.52 -10.38
C ALA A 93 -1.01 -10.84 -9.10
N LEU A 94 -0.89 -9.87 -8.19
CA LEU A 94 -0.32 -10.10 -6.86
C LEU A 94 -1.07 -11.19 -6.10
N GLN A 95 -2.41 -11.16 -6.12
CA GLN A 95 -3.22 -12.19 -5.47
C GLN A 95 -2.93 -13.60 -6.00
N ARG A 96 -2.62 -13.74 -7.30
CA ARG A 96 -2.20 -15.04 -7.87
C ARG A 96 -0.76 -15.39 -7.49
N MET A 97 0.15 -14.42 -7.47
CA MET A 97 1.56 -14.64 -7.16
C MET A 97 1.81 -15.02 -5.70
N ILE A 98 1.22 -14.26 -4.78
CA ILE A 98 1.57 -14.31 -3.35
C ILE A 98 0.38 -14.41 -2.40
N LYS A 99 -0.85 -14.54 -2.94
CA LYS A 99 -2.13 -14.50 -2.20
C LYS A 99 -2.41 -13.21 -1.43
N LEU A 100 -1.71 -12.15 -1.80
CA LEU A 100 -1.88 -10.80 -1.29
C LEU A 100 -2.02 -9.88 -2.49
N GLY A 101 -2.84 -8.85 -2.41
CA GLY A 101 -3.00 -7.90 -3.51
C GLY A 101 -3.71 -6.61 -3.11
N ASP A 102 -4.39 -6.61 -1.97
CA ASP A 102 -4.97 -5.41 -1.35
C ASP A 102 -3.97 -4.79 -0.37
N GLY A 103 -3.84 -3.45 -0.38
CA GLY A 103 -2.93 -2.70 0.50
C GLY A 103 -1.51 -2.46 -0.05
N PHE A 104 -1.17 -3.01 -1.22
CA PHE A 104 -0.02 -2.53 -2.00
C PHE A 104 -0.37 -1.21 -2.69
N SER A 105 0.67 -0.42 -3.04
CA SER A 105 0.48 0.88 -3.64
C SER A 105 -0.33 0.79 -4.94
N ARG A 106 -1.36 1.62 -5.03
CA ARG A 106 -2.07 1.90 -6.29
C ARG A 106 -1.49 3.10 -7.02
N TYR A 107 -0.34 3.60 -6.55
CA TYR A 107 0.31 4.83 -6.97
C TYR A 107 1.80 4.64 -7.31
N GLU A 108 2.21 3.43 -7.71
CA GLU A 108 3.62 3.06 -8.01
C GLU A 108 4.34 4.01 -8.97
N ASN A 109 3.66 4.39 -10.06
CA ASN A 109 4.21 5.26 -11.07
C ASN A 109 4.01 6.73 -10.67
N ILE A 110 4.84 7.19 -9.73
CA ILE A 110 4.98 8.60 -9.35
C ILE A 110 5.49 9.40 -10.56
N THR A 111 4.79 10.46 -10.95
CA THR A 111 5.22 11.31 -12.07
C THR A 111 6.13 12.46 -11.62
N GLY A 112 5.96 12.93 -10.38
CA GLY A 112 6.57 14.16 -9.91
C GLY A 112 5.93 15.42 -10.51
N ILE A 113 4.79 15.31 -11.20
CA ILE A 113 4.05 16.44 -11.77
C ILE A 113 2.89 16.82 -10.86
N TYR A 114 2.74 18.13 -10.64
CA TYR A 114 1.59 18.75 -10.00
C TYR A 114 0.73 19.46 -11.05
N LEU A 115 -0.55 19.10 -11.09
CA LEU A 115 -1.54 19.77 -11.93
C LEU A 115 -2.43 20.64 -11.07
N GLU A 116 -2.72 21.84 -11.56
CA GLU A 116 -3.67 22.75 -10.95
C GLU A 116 -5.09 22.39 -11.41
N ALA A 117 -6.12 22.92 -10.76
CA ALA A 117 -7.47 22.76 -11.28
C ALA A 117 -7.61 23.49 -12.63
N GLY A 118 -8.27 22.86 -13.59
CA GLY A 118 -8.46 23.35 -14.94
C GLY A 118 -7.88 22.43 -16.02
N ARG A 119 -7.70 23.00 -17.20
CA ARG A 119 -7.35 22.27 -18.42
C ARG A 119 -5.84 22.03 -18.54
N HIS A 120 -5.46 20.80 -18.87
CA HIS A 120 -4.08 20.39 -19.07
C HIS A 120 -3.90 19.59 -20.37
N VAL A 121 -2.68 19.60 -20.91
CA VAL A 121 -2.33 18.91 -22.15
C VAL A 121 -1.27 17.85 -21.89
N VAL A 122 -1.56 16.62 -22.28
CA VAL A 122 -0.71 15.44 -22.07
C VAL A 122 -0.57 14.67 -23.38
N LEU A 123 0.65 14.34 -23.75
CA LEU A 123 0.95 13.46 -24.88
C LEU A 123 1.33 12.09 -24.36
N VAL A 124 0.86 11.04 -25.03
CA VAL A 124 1.12 9.65 -24.62
C VAL A 124 1.68 8.90 -25.81
N GLY A 125 2.75 8.12 -25.59
CA GLY A 125 3.29 7.20 -26.58
C GLY A 125 2.35 6.03 -26.87
N ASP A 126 2.84 5.05 -27.62
CA ASP A 126 2.09 3.80 -27.84
C ASP A 126 1.89 3.06 -26.51
N THR A 127 0.64 2.65 -26.26
CA THR A 127 0.28 1.88 -25.06
C THR A 127 0.21 0.37 -25.33
N GLY A 128 0.43 -0.08 -26.57
CA GLY A 128 0.26 -1.48 -26.98
C GLY A 128 -1.15 -1.99 -26.69
N GLY A 129 -2.16 -1.12 -26.79
CA GLY A 129 -3.56 -1.42 -26.48
C GLY A 129 -3.90 -1.49 -24.99
N ARG A 130 -2.97 -1.19 -24.07
CA ARG A 130 -3.26 -1.15 -22.64
C ARG A 130 -4.07 0.10 -22.29
N LYS A 131 -5.04 -0.07 -21.40
CA LYS A 131 -5.81 1.03 -20.81
C LYS A 131 -5.02 1.61 -19.65
N ILE A 132 -4.83 2.92 -19.67
CA ILE A 132 -4.13 3.66 -18.62
C ILE A 132 -4.92 4.91 -18.27
N SER A 133 -4.70 5.41 -17.06
CA SER A 133 -5.33 6.62 -16.57
C SER A 133 -4.38 7.40 -15.67
N LEU A 134 -4.64 8.68 -15.50
CA LEU A 134 -3.99 9.51 -14.49
C LEU A 134 -4.80 9.47 -13.20
N LEU A 135 -4.12 9.34 -12.06
CA LEU A 135 -4.70 9.46 -10.73
C LEU A 135 -4.25 10.76 -10.09
N ILE A 136 -5.19 11.50 -9.52
CA ILE A 136 -4.95 12.74 -8.78
C ILE A 136 -5.60 12.60 -7.40
N PRO A 137 -4.88 12.04 -6.40
CA PRO A 137 -5.39 11.83 -5.05
C PRO A 137 -5.43 13.12 -4.23
N GLU A 138 -6.47 13.25 -3.41
CA GLU A 138 -6.62 14.34 -2.44
C GLU A 138 -5.90 13.98 -1.13
N TRP A 139 -4.56 13.93 -1.14
CA TRP A 139 -3.76 13.53 0.04
C TRP A 139 -4.04 14.38 1.29
N MET A 140 -4.28 15.68 1.09
CA MET A 140 -4.53 16.64 2.16
C MET A 140 -6.03 16.77 2.52
N ARG A 141 -6.87 15.83 2.06
CA ARG A 141 -8.29 15.84 2.37
C ARG A 141 -8.53 15.79 3.87
N LYS A 142 -9.39 16.69 4.34
CA LYS A 142 -9.86 16.78 5.72
C LYS A 142 -11.39 16.65 5.76
N PRO A 143 -11.98 16.23 6.90
CA PRO A 143 -13.41 16.40 7.11
C PRO A 143 -13.79 17.89 7.01
N PRO A 144 -15.06 18.22 6.74
CA PRO A 144 -15.54 19.61 6.79
C PRO A 144 -15.23 20.27 8.15
N PRO A 145 -14.98 21.59 8.19
CA PRO A 145 -14.76 22.31 9.44
C PRO A 145 -15.87 22.03 10.47
N GLY A 146 -15.49 21.76 11.72
CA GLY A 146 -16.42 21.43 12.80
C GLY A 146 -16.90 19.97 12.83
N ILE A 147 -16.53 19.14 11.85
CA ILE A 147 -16.84 17.71 11.85
C ILE A 147 -15.66 16.92 12.42
N GLU A 148 -15.95 16.06 13.41
CA GLU A 148 -14.97 15.11 13.91
C GLU A 148 -14.46 14.21 12.78
N PRO A 149 -13.14 13.96 12.67
CA PRO A 149 -12.53 13.13 11.64
C PRO A 149 -13.21 11.77 11.38
N SER A 150 -13.72 11.11 12.42
CA SER A 150 -14.42 9.82 12.36
C SER A 150 -15.87 9.91 11.86
N LYS A 151 -16.44 11.12 11.80
CA LYS A 151 -17.83 11.41 11.39
C LYS A 151 -17.93 12.11 10.04
N ASP A 152 -16.88 12.03 9.22
CA ASP A 152 -16.86 12.60 7.89
C ASP A 152 -18.01 12.05 7.02
N PRO A 153 -18.96 12.88 6.57
CA PRO A 153 -20.12 12.43 5.80
C PRO A 153 -19.73 11.87 4.43
N ALA A 154 -18.57 12.25 3.89
CA ALA A 154 -18.05 11.71 2.63
C ALA A 154 -17.22 10.43 2.84
N GLY A 155 -17.15 9.93 4.08
CA GLY A 155 -16.37 8.77 4.51
C GLY A 155 -14.91 9.12 4.81
N TRP A 156 -14.21 8.20 5.47
CA TRP A 156 -12.79 8.37 5.87
C TRP A 156 -11.79 7.99 4.77
N GLY A 157 -12.26 7.34 3.69
CA GLY A 157 -11.40 6.87 2.59
C GLY A 157 -10.84 8.01 1.74
N LEU A 158 -9.67 7.76 1.15
CA LEU A 158 -9.03 8.67 0.21
C LEU A 158 -9.94 8.93 -1.00
N LYS A 159 -10.04 10.20 -1.41
CA LYS A 159 -10.69 10.59 -2.67
C LYS A 159 -9.64 10.82 -3.74
N ARG A 160 -9.99 10.54 -4.99
CA ARG A 160 -9.14 10.82 -6.14
C ARG A 160 -9.97 11.08 -7.37
N GLN A 161 -9.42 11.88 -8.28
CA GLN A 161 -9.87 11.92 -9.66
C GLN A 161 -9.09 10.86 -10.46
N GLU A 162 -9.80 10.14 -11.33
CA GLU A 162 -9.21 9.27 -12.33
C GLU A 162 -9.58 9.79 -13.73
N ILE A 163 -8.60 9.93 -14.61
CA ILE A 163 -8.78 10.46 -15.97
C ILE A 163 -8.16 9.48 -16.96
N GLY A 164 -8.99 8.82 -17.77
CA GLY A 164 -8.50 7.94 -18.84
C GLY A 164 -7.72 8.73 -19.89
N ILE A 165 -6.57 8.21 -20.31
CA ILE A 165 -5.74 8.78 -21.38
C ILE A 165 -5.46 7.71 -22.45
N ARG A 166 -5.21 8.16 -23.68
CA ARG A 166 -4.99 7.32 -24.87
C ARG A 166 -3.71 7.72 -25.59
N PRO A 167 -3.12 6.86 -26.45
CA PRO A 167 -2.01 7.27 -27.31
C PRO A 167 -2.30 8.59 -28.05
N GLY A 168 -1.29 9.45 -28.17
CA GLY A 168 -1.37 10.76 -28.81
C GLY A 168 -1.79 11.89 -27.87
N LEU A 169 -2.44 12.92 -28.42
CA LEU A 169 -2.86 14.13 -27.71
C LEU A 169 -4.07 13.89 -26.81
N ASN A 170 -3.95 14.31 -25.55
CA ASN A 170 -5.02 14.32 -24.57
C ASN A 170 -5.14 15.72 -23.96
N THR A 171 -6.32 16.32 -24.08
CA THR A 171 -6.72 17.49 -23.29
C THR A 171 -7.56 17.00 -22.13
N ILE A 172 -7.09 17.21 -20.90
CA ILE A 172 -7.72 16.70 -19.68
C ILE A 172 -8.20 17.86 -18.81
N GLU A 173 -9.24 17.61 -18.02
CA GLU A 173 -9.78 18.56 -17.05
C GLU A 173 -9.53 18.06 -15.63
N VAL A 174 -8.75 18.82 -14.85
CA VAL A 174 -8.44 18.53 -13.45
C VAL A 174 -9.39 19.30 -12.55
N LYS A 175 -10.15 18.59 -11.71
CA LYS A 175 -11.17 19.20 -10.84
C LYS A 175 -10.59 19.82 -9.58
N LYS A 176 -9.55 19.18 -9.04
CA LYS A 176 -8.84 19.62 -7.85
C LYS A 176 -7.35 19.40 -8.07
N SER A 177 -6.57 20.43 -7.75
CA SER A 177 -5.13 20.39 -7.90
C SER A 177 -4.49 19.28 -7.09
N GLY A 178 -3.45 18.63 -7.60
CA GLY A 178 -2.78 17.54 -6.92
C GLY A 178 -1.60 16.97 -7.68
N LEU A 179 -0.83 16.13 -6.98
CA LEU A 179 0.21 15.31 -7.60
C LEU A 179 -0.42 14.25 -8.49
N VAL A 180 0.26 13.92 -9.58
CA VAL A 180 -0.24 12.97 -10.58
C VAL A 180 0.53 11.66 -10.51
N TYR A 181 -0.20 10.57 -10.69
CA TYR A 181 0.35 9.22 -10.80
C TYR A 181 -0.21 8.54 -12.03
N LEU A 182 0.58 7.70 -12.67
CA LEU A 182 0.10 6.89 -13.79
C LEU A 182 -0.50 5.58 -13.26
N ASN A 183 -1.80 5.37 -13.46
CA ASN A 183 -2.43 4.08 -13.26
C ASN A 183 -2.05 3.14 -14.41
N TYR A 184 -0.96 2.41 -14.23
CA TYR A 184 -0.47 1.44 -15.21
C TYR A 184 -0.11 0.12 -14.53
N TYR A 185 -1.14 -0.72 -14.40
CA TYR A 185 -1.03 -2.07 -13.84
C TYR A 185 -1.51 -3.11 -14.85
N ASP A 186 -0.83 -4.25 -14.89
CA ASP A 186 -1.11 -5.32 -15.84
C ASP A 186 -1.22 -6.68 -15.12
N GLN A 187 -1.84 -7.65 -15.78
CA GLN A 187 -1.83 -9.04 -15.32
C GLN A 187 -0.49 -9.74 -15.59
N LYS A 188 0.24 -9.28 -16.62
CA LYS A 188 1.55 -9.77 -17.08
C LYS A 188 2.46 -8.57 -17.38
N PRO A 189 2.91 -7.83 -16.34
CA PRO A 189 3.66 -6.59 -16.51
C PRO A 189 4.95 -6.75 -17.32
N GLU A 190 5.60 -7.92 -17.28
CA GLU A 190 6.78 -8.26 -18.05
C GLU A 190 6.54 -8.30 -19.58
N GLN A 191 5.28 -8.40 -20.01
CA GLN A 191 4.88 -8.39 -21.42
C GLN A 191 4.28 -7.03 -21.85
N ALA A 192 4.24 -6.07 -20.94
CA ALA A 192 3.65 -4.76 -21.20
C ALA A 192 4.74 -3.78 -21.67
N PRO A 193 4.47 -2.93 -22.68
CA PRO A 193 5.46 -1.96 -23.15
C PRO A 193 5.76 -0.92 -22.07
N ARG A 194 6.92 -0.26 -22.15
CA ARG A 194 7.08 0.99 -21.40
C ARG A 194 6.31 2.10 -22.13
N ILE A 195 5.59 2.93 -21.38
CA ILE A 195 4.76 3.99 -21.95
C ILE A 195 5.38 5.34 -21.60
N LEU A 196 5.73 6.12 -22.63
CA LEU A 196 6.15 7.52 -22.46
C LEU A 196 4.91 8.39 -22.25
N VAL A 197 4.92 9.20 -21.18
CA VAL A 197 3.89 10.21 -20.91
C VAL A 197 4.57 11.57 -20.79
N HIS A 198 4.12 12.52 -21.60
CA HIS A 198 4.67 13.87 -21.69
C HIS A 198 3.62 14.93 -21.28
N PHE A 199 3.84 15.54 -20.11
CA PHE A 199 3.04 16.63 -19.56
C PHE A 199 3.54 17.98 -20.09
N LEU A 200 2.86 18.51 -21.11
CA LEU A 200 3.20 19.82 -21.69
C LEU A 200 2.86 20.98 -20.73
N THR A 201 1.84 20.80 -19.89
CA THR A 201 1.42 21.78 -18.88
C THR A 201 1.55 21.21 -17.46
N GLY A 202 1.39 22.06 -16.44
CA GLY A 202 1.62 21.70 -15.05
C GLY A 202 3.03 22.06 -14.55
N LYS A 203 3.23 21.88 -13.26
CA LYS A 203 4.46 22.22 -12.54
C LYS A 203 5.21 20.95 -12.14
N VAL A 204 6.53 21.00 -12.18
CA VAL A 204 7.37 19.92 -11.66
C VAL A 204 7.45 20.10 -10.14
N ASN A 205 7.02 19.08 -9.40
CA ASN A 205 7.25 18.95 -7.97
C ASN A 205 8.47 18.07 -7.68
N GLY A 206 8.73 17.08 -8.55
CA GLY A 206 9.70 16.03 -8.30
C GLY A 206 9.23 15.01 -7.26
N TYR A 207 10.07 14.01 -7.02
CA TYR A 207 9.92 13.00 -5.98
C TYR A 207 11.29 12.41 -5.63
N PHE A 208 11.43 11.88 -4.41
CA PHE A 208 12.66 11.24 -3.99
C PHE A 208 12.70 9.76 -4.38
N ASP A 209 13.81 9.29 -4.93
CA ASP A 209 14.07 7.88 -5.22
C ASP A 209 15.39 7.49 -4.57
N SER A 210 15.33 6.64 -3.57
CA SER A 210 16.53 6.19 -2.82
C SER A 210 17.58 5.46 -3.66
N SER A 211 17.24 5.01 -4.88
CA SER A 211 18.20 4.43 -5.82
C SER A 211 18.95 5.46 -6.67
N GLN A 212 18.52 6.72 -6.67
CA GLN A 212 19.04 7.77 -7.54
C GLN A 212 19.46 9.05 -6.79
N HIS A 213 18.87 9.31 -5.62
CA HIS A 213 18.98 10.57 -4.90
C HIS A 213 19.62 10.38 -3.52
N ASP A 214 20.32 11.43 -3.06
CA ASP A 214 20.92 11.51 -1.73
C ASP A 214 20.23 12.55 -0.82
N ASN A 215 20.81 12.84 0.34
CA ASN A 215 20.24 13.79 1.28
C ASN A 215 20.31 15.26 0.83
N GLU A 216 21.22 15.61 -0.08
CA GLU A 216 21.23 16.95 -0.69
C GLU A 216 20.06 17.07 -1.67
N ASP A 217 19.83 16.04 -2.49
CA ASP A 217 18.69 15.98 -3.39
C ASP A 217 17.37 15.99 -2.63
N TRP A 218 17.28 15.26 -1.51
CA TRP A 218 16.14 15.33 -0.60
C TRP A 218 15.82 16.76 -0.17
N ASN A 219 16.83 17.51 0.28
CA ASN A 219 16.65 18.89 0.71
C ASN A 219 16.25 19.79 -0.46
N LYS A 220 16.87 19.64 -1.64
CA LYS A 220 16.51 20.39 -2.85
C LYS A 220 15.05 20.12 -3.25
N LEU A 221 14.59 18.87 -3.16
CA LEU A 221 13.20 18.51 -3.45
C LEU A 221 12.24 19.17 -2.45
N LEU A 222 12.57 19.18 -1.16
CA LEU A 222 11.75 19.86 -0.14
C LEU A 222 11.70 21.38 -0.34
N ASP A 223 12.83 22.01 -0.64
CA ASP A 223 12.94 23.46 -0.82
C ASP A 223 12.21 23.94 -2.08
N ASN A 224 12.07 23.07 -3.10
CA ASN A 224 11.42 23.40 -4.39
C ASN A 224 10.03 22.77 -4.59
N ALA A 225 9.50 22.04 -3.59
CA ALA A 225 8.20 21.40 -3.70
C ALA A 225 7.09 22.44 -3.94
N VAL A 226 6.29 22.24 -4.98
CA VAL A 226 5.14 23.10 -5.32
C VAL A 226 3.83 22.57 -4.73
N ALA A 227 3.79 21.28 -4.39
CA ALA A 227 2.68 20.62 -3.73
C ALA A 227 2.92 20.56 -2.21
N PRO A 228 1.86 20.47 -1.39
CA PRO A 228 2.00 20.29 0.06
C PRO A 228 2.53 18.90 0.45
N ILE A 229 2.63 17.98 -0.50
CA ILE A 229 3.11 16.60 -0.33
C ILE A 229 4.40 16.43 -1.13
N LEU A 230 5.34 15.66 -0.59
CA LEU A 230 6.44 15.12 -1.35
C LEU A 230 6.29 13.59 -1.39
N ASP A 231 6.39 13.01 -2.59
CA ASP A 231 6.53 11.56 -2.73
C ASP A 231 7.99 11.15 -2.51
N ALA A 232 8.17 10.01 -1.87
CA ALA A 232 9.46 9.34 -1.83
C ALA A 232 9.29 7.83 -2.01
N ARG A 233 10.28 7.15 -2.59
CA ARG A 233 10.26 5.70 -2.74
C ARG A 233 11.58 5.03 -2.35
N GLY A 234 11.41 3.94 -1.62
CA GLY A 234 12.39 2.90 -1.35
C GLY A 234 12.33 1.76 -2.36
N LYS A 235 12.98 0.66 -2.03
CA LYS A 235 12.87 -0.63 -2.71
C LYS A 235 11.53 -1.30 -2.45
N HIS A 236 11.00 -1.20 -1.23
CA HIS A 236 9.81 -1.91 -0.75
C HIS A 236 8.69 -0.98 -0.29
N ILE A 237 8.99 0.31 -0.08
CA ILE A 237 8.00 1.31 0.35
C ILE A 237 7.87 2.47 -0.64
N GLN A 238 6.67 3.03 -0.70
CA GLN A 238 6.41 4.37 -1.20
C GLN A 238 5.82 5.20 -0.05
N VAL A 239 6.23 6.45 0.09
CA VAL A 239 5.63 7.38 1.04
C VAL A 239 5.07 8.62 0.35
N ALA A 240 3.97 9.14 0.89
CA ALA A 240 3.36 10.41 0.48
C ALA A 240 2.98 11.20 1.74
N TYR A 241 3.92 12.02 2.23
CA TYR A 241 3.76 12.80 3.46
C TYR A 241 3.91 14.32 3.21
N PRO A 242 3.39 15.16 4.13
CA PRO A 242 3.49 16.59 3.98
C PRO A 242 4.93 17.10 3.99
N VAL A 243 5.22 18.02 3.06
CA VAL A 243 6.51 18.73 2.97
C VAL A 243 6.86 19.40 4.29
N GLU A 244 5.86 19.97 4.98
CA GLU A 244 6.00 20.55 6.32
C GLU A 244 6.65 19.57 7.31
N TRP A 245 6.14 18.34 7.39
CA TRP A 245 6.61 17.36 8.36
C TRP A 245 7.92 16.71 7.98
N PHE A 246 8.19 16.54 6.68
CA PHE A 246 9.51 16.15 6.22
C PHE A 246 10.57 17.21 6.54
N ASN A 247 10.27 18.50 6.34
CA ASN A 247 11.18 19.57 6.73
C ASN A 247 11.50 19.58 8.23
N VAL A 248 10.52 19.23 9.09
CA VAL A 248 10.72 19.20 10.55
C VAL A 248 11.49 17.96 11.00
N HIS A 249 11.16 16.78 10.47
CA HIS A 249 11.60 15.51 11.05
C HIS A 249 12.71 14.81 10.27
N THR A 250 12.92 15.15 9.00
CA THR A 250 13.75 14.35 8.09
C THR A 250 14.67 15.17 7.20
N ARG A 251 14.82 16.46 7.46
CA ARG A 251 15.74 17.31 6.69
C ARG A 251 17.18 16.80 6.85
N GLY A 252 17.86 16.61 5.71
CA GLY A 252 19.17 15.97 5.63
C GLY A 252 19.20 14.49 5.99
N LYS A 253 18.03 13.83 6.15
CA LYS A 253 17.91 12.41 6.54
C LYS A 253 16.90 11.61 5.71
N GLY A 254 16.64 12.02 4.46
CA GLY A 254 15.68 11.37 3.58
C GLY A 254 16.09 9.94 3.19
N ALA A 255 17.37 9.74 2.91
CA ALA A 255 17.93 8.44 2.56
C ALA A 255 17.88 7.47 3.75
N GLU A 256 18.13 7.95 4.97
CA GLU A 256 17.99 7.20 6.23
C GLU A 256 16.56 6.73 6.42
N LEU A 257 15.57 7.59 6.20
CA LEU A 257 14.16 7.21 6.32
C LEU A 257 13.81 6.06 5.37
N MET A 258 14.16 6.18 4.09
CA MET A 258 13.85 5.14 3.10
C MET A 258 14.56 3.82 3.42
N ARG A 259 15.82 3.87 3.85
CA ARG A 259 16.57 2.66 4.28
C ARG A 259 15.93 1.99 5.49
N ASN A 260 15.44 2.76 6.46
CA ASN A 260 14.75 2.20 7.63
C ASN A 260 13.47 1.48 7.22
N TYR A 261 12.63 2.10 6.41
CA TYR A 261 11.42 1.45 5.92
C TYR A 261 11.69 0.20 5.09
N ASP A 262 12.67 0.24 4.18
CA ASP A 262 13.04 -0.93 3.39
C ASP A 262 13.53 -2.07 4.29
N THR A 263 14.28 -1.77 5.35
CA THR A 263 14.74 -2.77 6.33
C THR A 263 13.57 -3.36 7.11
N LEU A 264 12.65 -2.53 7.61
CA LEU A 264 11.44 -2.97 8.32
C LEU A 264 10.61 -3.92 7.45
N LEU A 265 10.36 -3.54 6.19
CA LEU A 265 9.58 -4.37 5.26
C LEU A 265 10.34 -5.62 4.80
N LEU A 266 11.66 -5.57 4.67
CA LEU A 266 12.46 -6.76 4.40
C LEU A 266 12.30 -7.81 5.51
N HIS A 267 12.25 -7.39 6.77
CA HIS A 267 11.95 -8.32 7.88
C HIS A 267 10.54 -8.90 7.81
N HIS A 268 9.53 -8.11 7.43
CA HIS A 268 8.19 -8.63 7.18
C HIS A 268 8.18 -9.68 6.07
N TYR A 269 8.84 -9.38 4.95
CA TYR A 269 8.97 -10.32 3.82
C TYR A 269 9.80 -11.55 4.16
N THR A 270 10.74 -11.45 5.10
CA THR A 270 11.52 -12.58 5.61
C THR A 270 10.63 -13.56 6.35
N ILE A 271 9.89 -13.12 7.38
CA ILE A 271 9.01 -14.02 8.14
C ILE A 271 7.82 -14.53 7.32
N LEU A 272 7.38 -13.77 6.30
CA LEU A 272 6.36 -14.20 5.34
C LEU A 272 6.85 -15.27 4.33
N GLY A 273 8.17 -15.51 4.30
CA GLY A 273 8.85 -16.42 3.38
C GLY A 273 9.06 -15.86 1.97
N LEU A 274 8.71 -14.61 1.69
CA LEU A 274 8.91 -14.03 0.36
C LEU A 274 10.39 -13.82 0.02
N VAL A 275 11.25 -13.65 1.01
CA VAL A 275 12.72 -13.63 0.81
C VAL A 275 13.21 -15.03 0.44
N LYS A 276 12.90 -16.04 1.28
CA LYS A 276 13.37 -17.43 1.12
C LYS A 276 12.95 -18.04 -0.21
N TYR A 277 11.73 -17.74 -0.67
CA TYR A 277 11.15 -18.33 -1.88
C TYR A 277 11.23 -17.42 -3.11
N ASP A 278 11.96 -16.30 -3.04
CA ASP A 278 12.12 -15.33 -4.13
C ASP A 278 10.78 -14.83 -4.71
N LYS A 279 9.91 -14.34 -3.83
CA LYS A 279 8.54 -13.92 -4.14
C LYS A 279 8.22 -12.49 -3.71
N ILE A 280 9.22 -11.67 -3.40
CA ILE A 280 8.97 -10.26 -3.09
C ILE A 280 8.39 -9.59 -4.34
N PRO A 281 7.18 -9.03 -4.29
CA PRO A 281 6.60 -8.39 -5.45
C PRO A 281 7.36 -7.09 -5.78
N PRO A 282 7.38 -6.68 -7.06
CA PRO A 282 7.93 -5.37 -7.43
C PRO A 282 7.07 -4.19 -6.94
N ASN A 283 5.82 -4.45 -6.51
CA ASN A 283 4.97 -3.46 -5.87
C ASN A 283 5.45 -3.17 -4.45
N ARG A 284 5.36 -1.91 -4.06
CA ARG A 284 5.64 -1.36 -2.75
C ARG A 284 4.38 -1.31 -1.90
N ILE A 285 4.58 -1.27 -0.59
CA ILE A 285 3.54 -0.80 0.33
C ILE A 285 3.55 0.72 0.31
N LEU A 286 2.38 1.35 0.17
CA LEU A 286 2.24 2.79 0.29
C LEU A 286 1.99 3.17 1.74
N ALA A 287 2.76 4.13 2.26
CA ALA A 287 2.53 4.77 3.53
C ALA A 287 2.23 6.25 3.33
N ARG A 288 1.00 6.66 3.65
CA ARG A 288 0.49 7.99 3.30
C ARG A 288 -0.05 8.75 4.51
N VAL A 289 -0.18 10.07 4.34
CA VAL A 289 -0.89 10.89 5.31
C VAL A 289 -2.41 10.70 5.20
N ASN A 290 -3.11 10.95 6.30
CA ASN A 290 -4.56 11.13 6.35
C ASN A 290 -4.94 12.15 7.44
N TYR A 291 -6.19 12.64 7.43
CA TYR A 291 -6.72 13.55 8.45
C TYR A 291 -8.07 13.09 9.01
N ASN A 292 -8.38 11.79 8.89
CA ASN A 292 -9.65 11.19 9.29
C ASN A 292 -9.52 10.25 10.51
N TYR A 293 -8.37 9.58 10.68
CA TYR A 293 -8.14 8.62 11.76
C TYR A 293 -6.67 8.52 12.14
N TYR A 294 -6.38 7.92 13.30
CA TYR A 294 -5.05 7.87 13.88
C TYR A 294 -4.05 7.10 13.01
N MET A 295 -4.22 5.78 12.93
CA MET A 295 -3.46 4.87 12.05
C MET A 295 -4.41 3.80 11.55
N PHE A 296 -4.27 3.41 10.29
CA PHE A 296 -5.03 2.31 9.71
C PHE A 296 -4.40 1.85 8.40
N ARG A 297 -4.87 0.70 7.92
CA ARG A 297 -4.66 0.22 6.56
C ARG A 297 -5.96 0.22 5.75
N ASP A 298 -5.85 0.49 4.46
CA ASP A 298 -6.95 0.34 3.51
C ASP A 298 -6.48 -0.33 2.21
N ARG A 299 -7.22 -0.13 1.12
CA ARG A 299 -6.94 -0.75 -0.18
C ARG A 299 -5.76 -0.12 -0.91
N ASP A 300 -5.37 1.09 -0.53
CA ASP A 300 -4.36 1.89 -1.18
C ASP A 300 -3.03 1.87 -0.40
N GLY A 301 -3.02 1.41 0.85
CA GLY A 301 -1.82 1.32 1.68
C GLY A 301 -2.08 1.40 3.18
N VAL A 302 -1.08 1.83 3.93
CA VAL A 302 -1.16 2.25 5.33
C VAL A 302 -1.23 3.77 5.41
N ALA A 303 -1.95 4.28 6.41
CA ALA A 303 -2.27 5.69 6.53
C ALA A 303 -2.07 6.19 7.97
N TYR A 304 -1.50 7.39 8.11
CA TYR A 304 -1.12 7.97 9.39
C TYR A 304 -1.62 9.40 9.53
N PHE A 305 -2.06 9.78 10.73
CA PHE A 305 -2.65 11.09 10.97
C PHE A 305 -1.65 12.22 10.74
N GLY A 306 -2.03 13.24 9.97
CA GLY A 306 -1.14 14.31 9.50
C GLY A 306 -0.82 15.41 10.50
N ASN A 307 -0.65 15.08 11.79
CA ASN A 307 -0.22 16.03 12.81
C ASN A 307 1.28 15.86 13.15
N LYS A 308 1.88 16.88 13.78
CA LYS A 308 3.31 16.89 14.13
C LYS A 308 3.74 15.63 14.89
N GLY A 309 2.95 15.20 15.86
CA GLY A 309 3.28 14.06 16.73
C GLY A 309 3.27 12.72 16.00
N THR A 310 2.22 12.43 15.24
CA THR A 310 2.10 11.18 14.50
C THR A 310 3.09 11.12 13.35
N MET A 311 3.27 12.25 12.66
CA MET A 311 4.27 12.35 11.59
C MET A 311 5.69 12.22 12.10
N ARG A 312 6.00 12.66 13.33
CA ARG A 312 7.30 12.35 13.96
C ARG A 312 7.52 10.85 14.08
N MET A 313 6.51 10.09 14.52
CA MET A 313 6.66 8.65 14.74
C MET A 313 6.97 7.87 13.46
N VAL A 314 6.46 8.33 12.31
CA VAL A 314 6.64 7.62 11.04
C VAL A 314 7.71 8.23 10.15
N ALA A 315 7.91 9.55 10.18
CA ALA A 315 8.88 10.21 9.32
C ALA A 315 10.27 10.30 9.94
N ASP A 316 10.44 10.47 11.25
CA ASP A 316 11.76 10.65 11.87
C ASP A 316 12.56 9.32 11.88
N PRO A 317 13.70 9.22 11.16
CA PRO A 317 14.49 8.00 11.08
C PRO A 317 15.02 7.50 12.43
N ASP A 318 15.24 8.40 13.38
CA ASP A 318 15.75 8.04 14.71
C ASP A 318 14.66 7.48 15.63
N VAL A 319 13.39 7.62 15.23
CA VAL A 319 12.20 7.28 16.00
C VAL A 319 11.46 6.09 15.40
N VAL A 320 11.24 6.04 14.08
CA VAL A 320 10.38 5.04 13.40
C VAL A 320 10.81 3.58 13.63
N THR A 321 12.07 3.36 14.02
CA THR A 321 12.66 2.04 14.25
C THR A 321 12.63 1.59 15.71
N LYS A 322 12.10 2.42 16.63
CA LYS A 322 12.14 2.16 18.08
C LYS A 322 10.75 2.14 18.72
N GLY A 323 10.58 1.31 19.73
CA GLY A 323 9.44 1.28 20.64
C GLY A 323 8.07 1.26 19.95
N ASP A 324 7.12 2.00 20.51
CA ASP A 324 5.76 2.12 19.97
C ASP A 324 5.69 2.68 18.53
N PRO A 325 6.52 3.64 18.09
CA PRO A 325 6.59 4.02 16.68
C PRO A 325 6.89 2.86 15.73
N CYS A 326 7.89 2.03 16.05
CA CYS A 326 8.21 0.82 15.28
C CYS A 326 7.03 -0.15 15.29
N TRP A 327 6.44 -0.38 16.46
CA TRP A 327 5.28 -1.25 16.58
C TRP A 327 4.12 -0.77 15.73
N GLY A 328 3.77 0.51 15.80
CA GLY A 328 2.65 1.11 15.05
C GLY A 328 2.83 0.95 13.54
N PHE A 329 4.02 1.24 13.01
CA PHE A 329 4.29 1.00 11.58
C PHE A 329 4.17 -0.47 11.22
N CYS A 330 4.84 -1.35 11.98
CA CYS A 330 4.87 -2.79 11.67
C CYS A 330 3.50 -3.44 11.81
N HIS A 331 2.66 -2.99 12.73
CA HIS A 331 1.31 -3.49 12.92
C HIS A 331 0.43 -3.21 11.68
N GLU A 332 0.44 -1.97 11.20
CA GLU A 332 -0.31 -1.58 10.01
C GLU A 332 0.22 -2.24 8.73
N ALA A 333 1.55 -2.29 8.56
CA ALA A 333 2.18 -3.00 7.44
C ALA A 333 1.91 -4.51 7.51
N GLY A 334 1.90 -5.08 8.72
CA GLY A 334 1.52 -6.46 8.99
C GLY A 334 0.10 -6.77 8.53
N HIS A 335 -0.85 -5.85 8.68
CA HIS A 335 -2.20 -6.03 8.13
C HIS A 335 -2.25 -6.08 6.60
N VAL A 336 -1.34 -5.44 5.88
CA VAL A 336 -1.23 -5.60 4.42
C VAL A 336 -0.80 -7.02 4.06
N LEU A 337 0.03 -7.62 4.91
CA LEU A 337 0.72 -8.89 4.66
C LEU A 337 0.07 -10.11 5.32
N GLN A 338 -1.04 -9.92 6.02
CA GLN A 338 -1.85 -11.01 6.59
C GLN A 338 -2.46 -11.90 5.49
N LEU A 339 -2.13 -13.19 5.51
CA LEU A 339 -2.77 -14.20 4.67
C LEU A 339 -4.19 -14.48 5.19
N ARG A 340 -5.18 -13.81 4.59
CA ARG A 340 -6.61 -13.93 4.95
C ARG A 340 -7.32 -14.91 4.01
N PRO A 341 -8.06 -15.92 4.52
CA PRO A 341 -8.25 -16.31 5.93
C PRO A 341 -7.24 -17.35 6.45
N GLN A 342 -6.19 -17.69 5.70
CA GLN A 342 -5.35 -18.88 5.94
C GLN A 342 -4.64 -18.90 7.31
N ILE A 343 -4.01 -17.79 7.69
CA ILE A 343 -3.46 -17.60 9.06
C ILE A 343 -4.24 -16.51 9.82
N THR A 344 -5.31 -16.01 9.21
CA THR A 344 -6.11 -14.88 9.72
C THR A 344 -7.59 -15.22 9.57
N TRP A 345 -8.03 -16.30 10.22
CA TRP A 345 -9.45 -16.63 10.36
C TRP A 345 -10.15 -15.62 11.29
N GLY A 346 -11.47 -15.70 11.41
CA GLY A 346 -12.21 -14.77 12.27
C GLY A 346 -11.68 -14.77 13.71
N GLY A 347 -11.43 -13.58 14.26
CA GLY A 347 -10.84 -13.37 15.59
C GLY A 347 -9.33 -13.16 15.59
N MET A 348 -8.68 -13.30 14.44
CA MET A 348 -7.23 -13.17 14.28
C MET A 348 -6.78 -11.86 13.61
N THR A 349 -7.69 -10.98 13.18
CA THR A 349 -7.32 -9.77 12.43
C THR A 349 -6.35 -8.88 13.20
N GLU A 350 -6.53 -8.71 14.50
CA GLU A 350 -5.64 -7.94 15.40
C GLU A 350 -4.56 -8.80 16.08
N VAL A 351 -4.44 -10.07 15.70
CA VAL A 351 -3.50 -11.03 16.31
C VAL A 351 -2.40 -11.38 15.31
N SER A 352 -2.74 -11.91 14.13
CA SER A 352 -1.73 -12.45 13.21
C SER A 352 -0.88 -11.36 12.54
N CYS A 353 -1.34 -10.09 12.49
CA CYS A 353 -0.51 -8.96 12.06
C CYS A 353 0.67 -8.75 13.01
N ASN A 354 0.50 -9.05 14.30
CA ASN A 354 1.53 -8.87 15.30
C ASN A 354 2.62 -9.94 15.27
N ILE A 355 2.47 -11.01 14.48
CA ILE A 355 3.61 -11.91 14.16
C ILE A 355 4.70 -11.11 13.42
N PHE A 356 4.30 -10.24 12.49
CA PHE A 356 5.22 -9.37 11.78
C PHE A 356 5.80 -8.27 12.69
N SER A 357 4.97 -7.68 13.55
CA SER A 357 5.40 -6.67 14.52
C SER A 357 6.42 -7.21 15.53
N MET A 358 6.18 -8.40 16.09
CA MET A 358 7.10 -9.04 17.03
C MET A 358 8.43 -9.38 16.35
N TYR A 359 8.39 -10.01 15.17
CA TYR A 359 9.60 -10.37 14.44
C TYR A 359 10.42 -9.16 14.02
N THR A 360 9.78 -8.18 13.39
CA THR A 360 10.47 -7.00 12.90
C THR A 360 10.99 -6.16 14.05
N GLY A 361 10.18 -5.92 15.09
CA GLY A 361 10.59 -5.20 16.29
C GLY A 361 11.85 -5.81 16.91
N GLY A 362 11.87 -7.13 17.11
CA GLY A 362 13.03 -7.85 17.64
C GLY A 362 14.26 -7.76 16.72
N LYS A 363 14.10 -7.87 15.40
CA LYS A 363 15.21 -7.69 14.43
C LYS A 363 15.76 -6.27 14.40
N MET A 364 14.93 -5.28 14.73
CA MET A 364 15.35 -3.89 14.92
C MET A 364 15.95 -3.59 16.31
N GLY A 365 16.04 -4.60 17.19
CA GLY A 365 16.62 -4.46 18.53
C GLY A 365 15.63 -3.96 19.60
N ASN A 366 14.33 -3.99 19.33
CA ASN A 366 13.31 -3.64 20.33
C ASN A 366 13.03 -4.81 21.27
N ALA A 367 12.70 -4.48 22.53
CA ALA A 367 12.23 -5.46 23.50
C ALA A 367 10.89 -6.09 23.07
N SER A 368 10.70 -7.35 23.44
CA SER A 368 9.45 -8.09 23.21
C SER A 368 8.27 -7.41 23.89
N ARG A 369 7.18 -7.19 23.13
CA ARG A 369 5.93 -6.63 23.67
C ARG A 369 5.20 -7.62 24.57
N LEU A 370 5.28 -8.92 24.25
CA LEU A 370 4.70 -9.97 25.08
C LEU A 370 5.43 -10.11 26.43
N ALA A 371 6.76 -9.98 26.42
CA ALA A 371 7.55 -10.02 27.65
C ALA A 371 7.30 -8.75 28.50
N SER A 372 7.36 -7.56 27.90
CA SER A 372 7.20 -6.30 28.64
C SER A 372 5.82 -6.13 29.28
N GLN A 373 4.80 -6.76 28.71
CA GLN A 373 3.43 -6.72 29.21
C GLN A 373 3.05 -7.97 30.03
N ASP A 374 3.99 -8.89 30.29
CA ASP A 374 3.77 -10.16 31.01
C ASP A 374 2.65 -11.03 30.40
N ASN A 375 2.48 -10.97 29.07
CA ASN A 375 1.41 -11.72 28.39
C ASN A 375 1.61 -13.24 28.48
N TYR A 376 2.85 -13.74 28.57
CA TYR A 376 3.08 -15.18 28.76
C TYR A 376 2.42 -15.71 30.03
N THR A 377 2.56 -14.99 31.15
CA THR A 377 1.94 -15.37 32.42
C THR A 377 0.43 -15.19 32.38
N LYS A 378 -0.03 -14.03 31.87
CA LYS A 378 -1.45 -13.71 31.75
C LYS A 378 -2.19 -14.73 30.89
N ALA A 379 -1.68 -15.03 29.70
CA ALA A 379 -2.26 -15.99 28.76
C ALA A 379 -2.30 -17.42 29.33
N ARG A 380 -1.23 -17.88 30.01
CA ARG A 380 -1.26 -19.18 30.70
C ARG A 380 -2.37 -19.23 31.74
N LYS A 381 -2.51 -18.18 32.54
CA LYS A 381 -3.57 -18.09 33.56
C LYS A 381 -4.97 -18.06 32.96
N SER A 382 -5.18 -17.27 31.92
CA SER A 382 -6.51 -17.02 31.35
C SER A 382 -6.97 -18.06 30.33
N ILE A 383 -6.05 -18.81 29.71
CA ILE A 383 -6.36 -19.79 28.65
C ILE A 383 -5.98 -21.22 29.07
N ILE A 384 -4.75 -21.43 29.58
CA ILE A 384 -4.31 -22.80 29.94
C ILE A 384 -5.00 -23.26 31.22
N GLN A 385 -4.96 -22.41 32.26
CA GLN A 385 -5.48 -22.69 33.61
C GLN A 385 -6.96 -22.30 33.78
N SER A 386 -7.65 -21.93 32.69
CA SER A 386 -9.04 -21.51 32.75
C SER A 386 -9.96 -22.66 33.14
N GLU A 387 -10.89 -22.41 34.06
CA GLU A 387 -12.01 -23.30 34.37
C GLU A 387 -13.34 -22.52 34.31
N PRO A 388 -14.29 -22.89 33.42
CA PRO A 388 -14.20 -23.96 32.44
C PRO A 388 -13.17 -23.66 31.33
N LYS A 389 -12.66 -24.72 30.69
CA LYS A 389 -11.68 -24.60 29.59
C LYS A 389 -12.22 -23.75 28.43
N ILE A 390 -11.42 -22.78 27.98
CA ILE A 390 -11.75 -21.92 26.84
C ILE A 390 -10.86 -22.20 25.62
N SER A 391 -11.29 -21.75 24.44
CA SER A 391 -10.40 -21.56 23.30
C SER A 391 -9.59 -20.27 23.46
N TYR A 392 -8.33 -20.23 23.00
CA TYR A 392 -7.56 -18.98 22.98
C TYR A 392 -8.31 -17.83 22.26
N LEU A 393 -9.14 -18.10 21.25
CA LEU A 393 -9.94 -17.10 20.55
C LEU A 393 -10.93 -16.34 21.46
N GLN A 394 -11.25 -16.91 22.62
CA GLN A 394 -12.19 -16.34 23.58
C GLN A 394 -11.52 -15.41 24.60
N ASP A 395 -10.19 -15.41 24.69
CA ASP A 395 -9.47 -14.47 25.56
C ASP A 395 -9.69 -13.03 25.07
N PRO A 396 -10.05 -12.04 25.90
CA PRO A 396 -10.32 -10.69 25.41
C PRO A 396 -9.09 -9.92 24.93
N ASP A 397 -7.87 -10.31 25.34
CA ASP A 397 -6.63 -9.64 25.02
C ASP A 397 -5.95 -10.27 23.78
N VAL A 398 -5.85 -9.49 22.70
CA VAL A 398 -5.21 -9.93 21.45
C VAL A 398 -3.75 -10.33 21.64
N PHE A 399 -3.06 -9.78 22.64
CA PHE A 399 -1.67 -10.15 22.96
C PHE A 399 -1.59 -11.50 23.67
N ASN A 400 -2.55 -11.83 24.53
CA ASN A 400 -2.64 -13.18 25.09
C ASN A 400 -2.91 -14.21 23.99
N ARG A 401 -3.77 -13.88 23.01
CA ARG A 401 -4.03 -14.73 21.84
C ARG A 401 -2.80 -14.94 20.96
N LEU A 402 -1.88 -13.98 20.92
CA LEU A 402 -0.65 -14.03 20.13
C LEU A 402 0.39 -15.00 20.72
N VAL A 403 0.40 -15.20 22.04
CA VAL A 403 1.38 -16.03 22.77
C VAL A 403 1.62 -17.40 22.12
N PRO A 404 0.59 -18.25 21.85
CA PRO A 404 0.84 -19.55 21.23
C PRO A 404 1.52 -19.47 19.86
N PHE A 405 1.23 -18.43 19.07
CA PHE A 405 1.87 -18.25 17.76
C PHE A 405 3.35 -17.86 17.95
N TRP A 406 3.63 -16.92 18.85
CA TRP A 406 5.00 -16.52 19.09
C TRP A 406 5.85 -17.61 19.75
N GLN A 407 5.27 -18.45 20.62
CA GLN A 407 5.96 -19.60 21.21
C GLN A 407 6.40 -20.63 20.17
N LEU A 408 5.64 -20.82 19.08
CA LEU A 408 6.09 -21.64 17.95
C LEU A 408 7.34 -21.02 17.31
N HIS A 409 7.36 -19.71 17.08
CA HIS A 409 8.55 -19.02 16.56
C HIS A 409 9.77 -19.24 17.46
N LEU A 410 9.61 -19.05 18.77
CA LEU A 410 10.69 -19.21 19.74
C LEU A 410 11.21 -20.65 19.78
N PHE A 411 10.30 -21.63 19.84
CA PHE A 411 10.65 -23.05 19.87
C PHE A 411 11.47 -23.45 18.64
N PHE A 412 10.94 -23.17 17.43
CA PHE A 412 11.61 -23.59 16.21
C PHE A 412 12.91 -22.82 15.97
N THR A 413 12.97 -21.54 16.31
CA THR A 413 14.22 -20.76 16.22
C THR A 413 15.28 -21.33 17.16
N LYS A 414 14.93 -21.64 18.41
CA LYS A 414 15.83 -22.27 19.40
C LYS A 414 16.36 -23.62 18.93
N HIS A 415 15.58 -24.35 18.14
CA HIS A 415 15.95 -25.67 17.59
C HIS A 415 16.54 -25.61 16.17
N GLY A 416 17.04 -24.45 15.72
CA GLY A 416 17.75 -24.34 14.44
C GLY A 416 16.85 -24.27 13.20
N HIS A 417 15.56 -23.97 13.38
CA HIS A 417 14.58 -23.77 12.31
C HIS A 417 14.05 -22.32 12.29
N PRO A 418 14.91 -21.30 12.05
CA PRO A 418 14.52 -19.90 12.10
C PRO A 418 13.49 -19.50 11.01
N ASP A 419 13.43 -20.26 9.92
CA ASP A 419 12.49 -20.07 8.80
C ASP A 419 11.14 -20.76 9.01
N PHE A 420 10.85 -21.30 10.20
CA PHE A 420 9.61 -22.06 10.44
C PHE A 420 8.35 -21.33 9.95
N TYR A 421 8.20 -20.05 10.27
CA TYR A 421 7.04 -19.27 9.82
C TYR A 421 7.06 -18.99 8.32
N ALA A 422 8.24 -18.78 7.72
CA ALA A 422 8.38 -18.63 6.27
C ALA A 422 7.86 -19.89 5.55
N ASP A 423 8.22 -21.06 6.05
CA ASP A 423 7.83 -22.36 5.49
C ASP A 423 6.33 -22.63 5.73
N VAL A 424 5.80 -22.37 6.93
CA VAL A 424 4.37 -22.50 7.23
C VAL A 424 3.52 -21.59 6.34
N MET A 425 3.91 -20.32 6.18
CA MET A 425 3.14 -19.37 5.37
C MET A 425 3.25 -19.67 3.87
N GLU A 426 4.37 -20.21 3.39
CA GLU A 426 4.48 -20.71 2.02
C GLU A 426 3.64 -21.96 1.79
N GLU A 427 3.65 -22.93 2.70
CA GLU A 427 2.80 -24.12 2.58
C GLU A 427 1.33 -23.74 2.63
N MET A 428 0.92 -22.77 3.47
CA MET A 428 -0.42 -22.18 3.38
C MET A 428 -0.66 -21.60 1.99
N ARG A 429 0.25 -20.77 1.47
CA ARG A 429 0.09 -20.07 0.20
C ARG A 429 -0.14 -21.01 -0.99
N LYS A 430 0.42 -22.22 -0.98
CA LYS A 430 0.32 -23.21 -2.07
C LYS A 430 -1.03 -23.94 -2.19
N GLN A 431 -1.91 -23.84 -1.20
CA GLN A 431 -3.16 -24.62 -1.13
C GLN A 431 -4.36 -23.71 -0.91
N PRO A 432 -5.58 -24.05 -1.36
CA PRO A 432 -6.77 -23.25 -1.08
C PRO A 432 -6.97 -23.06 0.44
N ASP A 433 -7.63 -21.96 0.84
CA ASP A 433 -8.10 -21.82 2.21
C ASP A 433 -9.13 -22.92 2.54
N ALA A 434 -9.08 -23.47 3.76
CA ALA A 434 -9.97 -24.54 4.20
C ALA A 434 -11.40 -24.07 4.49
N GLY A 435 -11.61 -22.75 4.60
CA GLY A 435 -12.93 -22.16 4.77
C GLY A 435 -12.91 -20.63 4.86
N ARG A 436 -14.09 -20.03 4.66
CA ARG A 436 -14.34 -18.57 4.74
C ARG A 436 -15.55 -18.31 5.60
N GLY A 437 -15.83 -17.07 5.98
CA GLY A 437 -17.02 -16.82 6.79
C GLY A 437 -16.90 -17.48 8.17
N ASN A 438 -17.99 -18.09 8.63
CA ASN A 438 -17.98 -18.94 9.82
C ASN A 438 -17.16 -20.22 9.61
N ASP A 439 -17.00 -20.72 8.39
CA ASP A 439 -16.14 -21.88 8.12
C ASP A 439 -14.65 -21.56 8.20
N SER A 440 -14.26 -20.28 8.36
CA SER A 440 -12.85 -19.90 8.47
C SER A 440 -12.12 -20.56 9.65
N ILE A 441 -12.84 -21.04 10.67
CA ILE A 441 -12.29 -21.85 11.76
C ILE A 441 -11.58 -23.12 11.25
N ARG A 442 -11.94 -23.65 10.09
CA ARG A 442 -11.24 -24.80 9.47
C ARG A 442 -9.78 -24.50 9.13
N ASN A 443 -9.43 -23.23 8.87
CA ASN A 443 -8.04 -22.84 8.64
C ASN A 443 -7.17 -23.00 9.90
N GLN A 444 -7.76 -22.93 11.11
CA GLN A 444 -7.03 -23.20 12.35
C GLN A 444 -6.53 -24.65 12.39
N PHE A 445 -7.37 -25.62 12.03
CA PHE A 445 -6.99 -27.03 12.00
C PHE A 445 -5.96 -27.31 10.89
N GLN A 446 -6.12 -26.67 9.73
CA GLN A 446 -5.11 -26.72 8.67
C GLN A 446 -3.76 -26.13 9.14
N PHE A 447 -3.79 -25.03 9.89
CA PHE A 447 -2.59 -24.41 10.48
C PHE A 447 -1.88 -25.35 11.44
N VAL A 448 -2.63 -26.03 12.31
CA VAL A 448 -2.07 -27.02 13.24
C VAL A 448 -1.38 -28.16 12.49
N ARG A 449 -2.02 -28.71 11.44
CA ARG A 449 -1.43 -29.77 10.61
C ARG A 449 -0.14 -29.31 9.92
N ILE A 450 -0.16 -28.13 9.31
CA ILE A 450 1.00 -27.56 8.61
C ILE A 450 2.15 -27.26 9.58
N CYS A 451 1.86 -26.73 10.78
CA CYS A 451 2.90 -26.53 11.80
C CYS A 451 3.59 -27.85 12.16
N CYS A 452 2.82 -28.94 12.34
CA CYS A 452 3.40 -30.26 12.60
C CYS A 452 4.20 -30.79 11.41
N ASP A 453 3.68 -30.62 10.19
CA ASP A 453 4.34 -31.11 8.96
C ASP A 453 5.62 -30.35 8.61
N VAL A 454 5.64 -29.04 8.78
CA VAL A 454 6.84 -28.20 8.58
C VAL A 454 7.86 -28.47 9.68
N GLY A 455 7.41 -28.50 10.94
CA GLY A 455 8.28 -28.71 12.09
C GLY A 455 8.78 -30.15 12.24
N LYS A 456 8.12 -31.13 11.61
CA LYS A 456 8.32 -32.57 11.85
C LYS A 456 8.23 -32.96 13.34
N VAL A 457 7.36 -32.26 14.04
CA VAL A 457 7.11 -32.41 15.49
C VAL A 457 5.61 -32.58 15.72
N ASP A 458 5.24 -33.49 16.60
CA ASP A 458 3.87 -33.62 17.07
C ASP A 458 3.57 -32.49 18.08
N LEU A 459 2.84 -31.47 17.64
CA LEU A 459 2.43 -30.31 18.44
C LEU A 459 1.02 -30.45 19.03
N THR A 460 0.40 -31.64 18.97
CA THR A 460 -1.00 -31.82 19.41
C THR A 460 -1.23 -31.37 20.84
N GLU A 461 -0.34 -31.75 21.76
CA GLU A 461 -0.42 -31.39 23.18
C GLU A 461 -0.27 -29.89 23.42
N PHE A 462 0.61 -29.22 22.67
CA PHE A 462 0.77 -27.78 22.73
C PHE A 462 -0.51 -27.04 22.31
N PHE A 463 -1.11 -27.46 21.19
CA PHE A 463 -2.36 -26.87 20.70
C PHE A 463 -3.57 -27.19 21.59
N GLU A 464 -3.59 -28.37 22.23
CA GLU A 464 -4.59 -28.75 23.24
C GLU A 464 -4.58 -27.77 24.41
N GLN A 465 -3.40 -27.53 24.98
CA GLN A 465 -3.25 -26.67 26.16
C GLN A 465 -3.73 -25.24 25.88
N TRP A 466 -3.45 -24.71 24.68
CA TRP A 466 -3.94 -23.39 24.24
C TRP A 466 -5.40 -23.39 23.75
N GLY A 467 -6.11 -24.51 23.82
CA GLY A 467 -7.54 -24.57 23.50
C GLY A 467 -7.87 -24.48 22.00
N PHE A 468 -6.95 -24.86 21.12
CA PHE A 468 -7.22 -25.00 19.68
C PHE A 468 -8.17 -26.18 19.40
N PHE A 469 -8.21 -27.17 20.29
CA PHE A 469 -9.08 -28.35 20.19
C PHE A 469 -10.28 -28.29 21.15
N ARG A 470 -10.69 -27.09 21.56
CA ARG A 470 -11.88 -26.90 22.39
C ARG A 470 -13.14 -27.01 21.53
N ALA A 471 -13.90 -28.10 21.70
CA ALA A 471 -15.19 -28.30 21.03
C ALA A 471 -16.27 -27.32 21.54
N GLY A 472 -17.29 -27.10 20.71
CA GLY A 472 -18.46 -26.28 21.01
C GLY A 472 -18.51 -24.96 20.23
N GLU A 473 -19.43 -24.09 20.66
CA GLU A 473 -19.64 -22.80 20.00
C GLU A 473 -18.63 -21.73 20.45
N ILE A 474 -18.15 -20.94 19.50
CA ILE A 474 -17.35 -19.73 19.76
C ILE A 474 -18.01 -18.57 19.03
N LYS A 475 -18.42 -17.54 19.78
CA LYS A 475 -18.99 -16.30 19.24
C LYS A 475 -18.00 -15.17 19.51
N LEU A 476 -17.62 -14.44 18.47
CA LEU A 476 -16.70 -13.32 18.59
C LEU A 476 -17.01 -12.24 17.57
N LYS A 477 -16.59 -11.01 17.87
CA LYS A 477 -16.67 -9.86 16.97
C LYS A 477 -15.27 -9.50 16.50
N ASP A 478 -15.06 -9.54 15.19
CA ASP A 478 -13.80 -9.21 14.52
C ASP A 478 -14.11 -8.55 13.17
N TYR A 479 -14.32 -7.23 13.16
CA TYR A 479 -14.85 -6.43 12.03
C TYR A 479 -16.21 -6.87 11.46
N ARG A 480 -16.73 -8.00 11.92
CA ARG A 480 -18.08 -8.55 11.77
C ARG A 480 -18.31 -9.59 12.87
N ASN A 481 -19.53 -10.12 12.97
CA ASN A 481 -19.83 -11.21 13.90
C ASN A 481 -19.45 -12.55 13.27
N TYR A 482 -18.76 -13.40 14.05
CA TYR A 482 -18.48 -14.78 13.73
C TYR A 482 -19.18 -15.70 14.72
N HIS A 483 -19.69 -16.81 14.21
CA HIS A 483 -20.24 -17.91 15.00
C HIS A 483 -19.62 -19.22 14.51
N PHE A 484 -18.63 -19.71 15.25
CA PHE A 484 -17.95 -20.96 14.95
C PHE A 484 -18.59 -22.10 15.71
N VAL A 485 -18.68 -23.26 15.05
CA VAL A 485 -19.06 -24.53 15.65
C VAL A 485 -17.88 -25.47 15.46
N VAL A 486 -17.14 -25.72 16.53
CA VAL A 486 -16.03 -26.69 16.53
C VAL A 486 -16.59 -28.04 16.97
N THR A 487 -16.55 -29.04 16.08
CA THR A 487 -17.08 -30.37 16.38
C THR A 487 -15.96 -31.33 16.83
N PRO A 488 -16.26 -32.37 17.61
CA PRO A 488 -15.30 -33.43 17.95
C PRO A 488 -14.65 -34.05 16.71
N GLU A 489 -15.40 -34.24 15.62
CA GLU A 489 -14.90 -34.84 14.39
C GLU A 489 -13.77 -34.02 13.76
N MET A 490 -13.86 -32.68 13.76
CA MET A 490 -12.79 -31.81 13.25
C MET A 490 -11.48 -31.97 14.05
N ILE A 491 -11.62 -32.14 15.36
CA ILE A 491 -10.51 -32.34 16.29
C ILE A 491 -9.88 -33.72 16.05
N ASP A 492 -10.71 -34.77 16.02
CA ASP A 492 -10.27 -36.15 15.86
C ASP A 492 -9.64 -36.42 14.50
N GLU A 493 -10.17 -35.81 13.42
CA GLU A 493 -9.56 -35.87 12.09
C GLU A 493 -8.14 -35.27 12.11
N THR A 494 -7.99 -34.14 12.82
CA THR A 494 -6.70 -33.45 12.94
C THR A 494 -5.70 -34.22 13.79
N ARG A 495 -6.11 -34.75 14.94
CA ARG A 495 -5.27 -35.61 15.79
C ARG A 495 -4.87 -36.88 15.06
N SER A 496 -5.82 -37.54 14.40
CA SER A 496 -5.56 -38.76 13.63
C SER A 496 -4.61 -38.51 12.46
N TYR A 497 -4.73 -37.36 11.78
CA TYR A 497 -3.77 -36.96 10.75
C TYR A 497 -2.35 -36.87 11.30
N ILE A 498 -2.16 -36.18 12.42
CA ILE A 498 -0.83 -35.98 13.03
C ILE A 498 -0.26 -37.29 13.57
N ALA A 499 -1.08 -38.09 14.25
CA ALA A 499 -0.67 -39.39 14.79
C ALA A 499 -0.13 -40.33 13.68
N ARG A 500 -0.78 -40.36 12.51
CA ARG A 500 -0.33 -41.15 11.35
C ARG A 500 1.04 -40.74 10.80
N LYS A 501 1.51 -39.52 11.09
CA LYS A 501 2.84 -39.06 10.67
C LYS A 501 3.96 -39.64 11.53
N ASN A 502 3.65 -40.15 12.72
CA ASN A 502 4.62 -40.69 13.67
C ASN A 502 5.76 -39.69 13.99
N TYR A 503 5.42 -38.40 14.08
CA TYR A 503 6.37 -37.36 14.50
C TYR A 503 6.69 -37.48 15.99
N LYS A 504 7.91 -37.11 16.38
CA LYS A 504 8.27 -37.07 17.79
C LYS A 504 7.58 -35.89 18.47
N LYS A 505 7.14 -36.10 19.72
CA LYS A 505 6.73 -35.01 20.59
C LYS A 505 7.93 -34.11 20.92
N PRO A 506 7.71 -32.81 21.21
CA PRO A 506 8.78 -31.94 21.67
C PRO A 506 9.38 -32.43 22.99
N ALA A 507 10.68 -32.24 23.16
CA ALA A 507 11.39 -32.64 24.38
C ALA A 507 11.18 -31.65 25.56
N GLU A 508 10.61 -30.48 25.28
CA GLU A 508 10.29 -29.46 26.28
C GLU A 508 8.85 -28.98 26.12
N ASP A 509 8.30 -28.39 27.18
CA ASP A 509 6.98 -27.78 27.14
C ASP A 509 7.05 -26.37 26.51
N LEU A 510 6.59 -26.27 25.27
CA LEU A 510 6.56 -25.02 24.50
C LEU A 510 5.71 -23.94 25.18
N THR A 511 4.73 -24.30 26.00
CA THR A 511 3.83 -23.33 26.67
C THR A 511 4.55 -22.49 27.73
N LEU A 512 5.75 -22.92 28.14
CA LEU A 512 6.60 -22.24 29.10
C LEU A 512 7.64 -21.31 28.44
N LEU A 513 7.79 -21.37 27.11
CA LEU A 513 8.75 -20.53 26.40
C LEU A 513 8.37 -19.04 26.45
N ARG A 514 9.40 -18.21 26.57
CA ARG A 514 9.37 -16.74 26.59
C ARG A 514 10.67 -16.19 26.02
N ASP A 515 10.63 -14.95 25.54
CA ASP A 515 11.76 -14.21 24.99
C ASP A 515 12.26 -13.08 25.90
#